data_AF-A0A256HRG1-F1
#
_entry.id   AF-A0A256HRG1-F1
#
_cell.length_a   1.000
_cell.length_b   1.000
_cell.length_c   1.000
_cell.angle_alpha   90.00
_cell.angle_beta   90.00
_cell.angle_gamma   90.00
#
_symmetry.space_group_name_H-M   'P 1'
#
loop_
_entity.id
_entity.type
_entity.pdbx_description
1 polymer ?
#
loop_
_entity_poly.entity_id
_entity_poly.type
_entity_poly.pdbx_seq_one_letter_code
_entity_poly.pdbx_strand_id
1 'polypeptide(L)'
;MVSTTGVKRALAALATRTDTATRPYAAVIDEAEAARTDLRRAAGFVESVGLDRLEEAVAVAERDGDAAAAERGRAALSAYRGFREAAAGGGR
;
A
#
# COMPACT_ATOMS: atom_id res chain seq x y z
N MET A 1 36.13 25.33 16.69
CA MET A 1 36.26 24.43 17.86
C MET A 1 34.88 24.32 18.51
N VAL A 2 34.28 23.13 18.54
CA VAL A 2 32.93 22.94 19.12
C VAL A 2 33.03 23.04 20.64
N SER A 3 32.25 23.93 21.25
CA SER A 3 32.21 24.09 22.71
C SER A 3 31.47 22.91 23.35
N THR A 4 32.00 22.40 24.47
CA THR A 4 31.39 21.33 25.27
C THR A 4 29.95 21.66 25.68
N THR A 5 29.63 22.95 25.83
CA THR A 5 28.26 23.43 26.12
C THR A 5 27.33 23.25 24.92
N GLY A 6 27.82 23.44 23.70
CA GLY A 6 27.08 23.17 22.47
C GLY A 6 26.80 21.67 22.32
N VAL A 7 27.79 20.82 22.64
CA VAL A 7 27.63 19.36 22.66
C VAL A 7 26.59 18.93 23.70
N LYS A 8 26.66 19.48 24.93
CA LYS A 8 25.68 19.17 25.99
C LYS A 8 24.26 19.59 25.61
N ARG A 9 24.07 20.76 24.99
CA ARG A 9 22.74 21.18 24.51
C ARG A 9 22.22 20.29 23.38
N ALA A 10 23.09 19.91 22.44
CA ALA A 10 22.70 19.02 21.34
C ALA A 10 22.32 17.62 21.85
N LEU A 11 23.07 17.08 22.81
CA LEU A 11 22.77 15.79 23.44
C LEU A 11 21.49 15.85 24.28
N ALA A 12 21.26 16.93 25.03
CA ALA A 12 20.02 17.11 25.77
C ALA A 12 18.80 17.22 24.84
N ALA A 13 18.93 17.99 23.74
CA ALA A 13 17.90 18.10 22.72
C ALA A 13 17.61 16.74 22.05
N LEU A 14 18.66 15.96 21.75
CA LEU A 14 18.53 14.61 21.20
C LEU A 14 17.86 13.64 22.19
N ALA A 15 18.20 13.70 23.47
CA ALA A 15 17.59 12.86 24.51
C ALA A 15 16.11 13.19 24.73
N THR A 16 15.69 14.44 24.50
CA THR A 16 14.28 14.86 24.56
C THR A 16 13.54 14.71 23.24
N ARG A 17 14.24 14.40 22.13
CA ARG A 17 13.63 14.30 20.82
C ARG A 17 12.82 13.01 20.76
N THR A 18 11.51 13.17 20.92
CA THR A 18 10.52 12.10 20.95
C THR A 18 10.10 11.68 19.53
N ASP A 19 10.81 12.13 18.47
CA ASP A 19 10.62 11.68 17.08
C ASP A 19 11.06 10.22 16.86
N THR A 20 11.80 9.62 17.80
CA THR A 20 12.13 8.19 17.79
C THR A 20 11.16 7.35 18.62
N ALA A 21 10.05 7.94 19.10
CA ALA A 21 9.15 7.27 20.03
C ALA A 21 8.19 6.24 19.40
N THR A 22 8.06 6.21 18.07
CA THR A 22 7.46 5.04 17.42
C THR A 22 8.47 3.91 17.50
N ARG A 23 8.26 3.00 18.46
CA ARG A 23 9.11 1.81 18.61
C ARG A 23 9.22 1.13 17.24
N PRO A 24 10.38 0.60 16.81
CA PRO A 24 10.55 0.06 15.45
C PRO A 24 9.49 -0.98 15.05
N TYR A 25 8.97 -1.74 16.00
CA TYR A 25 7.87 -2.69 15.77
C TYR A 25 6.52 -2.01 15.47
N ALA A 26 6.26 -0.82 16.01
CA ALA A 26 4.99 -0.13 15.83
C ALA A 26 4.82 0.33 14.39
N ALA A 27 5.88 0.86 13.76
CA ALA A 27 5.83 1.22 12.33
C ALA A 27 5.51 0.02 11.42
N VAL A 28 6.04 -1.17 11.74
CA VAL A 28 5.73 -2.40 10.98
C VAL A 28 4.28 -2.83 11.21
N ILE A 29 3.78 -2.71 12.44
CA ILE A 29 2.38 -3.03 12.77
C ILE A 29 1.42 -2.07 12.07
N ASP A 30 1.74 -0.77 12.07
CA ASP A 30 0.94 0.27 11.42
C ASP A 30 0.89 0.04 9.89
N GLU A 31 2.03 -0.29 9.27
CA GLU A 31 2.07 -0.66 7.85
C GLU A 31 1.23 -1.91 7.56
N ALA A 32 1.29 -2.92 8.43
CA ALA A 32 0.46 -4.12 8.28
C ALA A 32 -1.05 -3.81 8.40
N GLU A 33 -1.43 -2.91 9.29
CA GLU A 33 -2.82 -2.44 9.42
C GLU A 33 -3.28 -1.66 8.19
N ALA A 34 -2.42 -0.81 7.63
CA ALA A 34 -2.68 -0.07 6.40
C ALA A 34 -2.87 -1.04 5.21
N ALA A 35 -1.94 -1.97 5.02
CA ALA A 35 -2.03 -2.99 3.98
C ALA A 35 -3.32 -3.82 4.10
N ARG A 36 -3.71 -4.21 5.34
CA ARG A 36 -4.96 -4.94 5.57
C ARG A 36 -6.20 -4.11 5.23
N THR A 37 -6.15 -2.80 5.45
CA THR A 37 -7.23 -1.87 5.08
C THR A 37 -7.38 -1.76 3.57
N ASP A 38 -6.26 -1.67 2.84
CA ASP A 38 -6.26 -1.67 1.38
C ASP A 38 -6.79 -3.00 0.80
N LEU A 39 -6.43 -4.13 1.40
CA LEU A 39 -6.99 -5.43 1.01
C LEU A 39 -8.50 -5.51 1.22
N ARG A 40 -9.03 -4.98 2.34
CA ARG A 40 -10.48 -4.91 2.55
C ARG A 40 -11.15 -4.04 1.49
N ARG A 41 -10.52 -2.93 1.10
CA ARG A 41 -11.03 -2.06 0.04
C ARG A 41 -11.05 -2.78 -1.31
N ALA A 42 -9.99 -3.51 -1.63
CA ALA A 42 -9.90 -4.33 -2.85
C ALA A 42 -10.96 -5.44 -2.87
N ALA A 43 -11.17 -6.13 -1.75
CA ALA A 43 -12.24 -7.11 -1.60
C ALA A 43 -13.63 -6.47 -1.80
N GLY A 44 -13.87 -5.31 -1.19
CA GLY A 44 -15.11 -4.56 -1.36
C GLY A 44 -15.36 -4.12 -2.80
N PHE A 45 -14.32 -3.80 -3.58
CA PHE A 45 -14.46 -3.56 -5.02
C PHE A 45 -14.93 -4.82 -5.76
N VAL A 46 -14.33 -5.97 -5.48
CA VAL A 46 -14.72 -7.24 -6.11
C VAL A 46 -16.16 -7.61 -5.75
N GLU A 47 -16.57 -7.40 -4.50
CA GLU A 47 -17.93 -7.66 -4.04
C GLU A 47 -18.97 -6.73 -4.68
N SER A 48 -18.66 -5.43 -4.79
CA SER A 48 -19.61 -4.42 -5.26
C SER A 48 -19.64 -4.24 -6.78
N VAL A 49 -18.47 -4.25 -7.43
CA VAL A 49 -18.32 -3.99 -8.88
C VAL A 49 -18.20 -5.31 -9.64
N GLY A 50 -17.32 -6.20 -9.17
CA GLY A 50 -16.98 -7.47 -9.82
C GLY A 50 -15.86 -7.33 -10.86
N LEU A 51 -15.10 -8.41 -11.04
CA LEU A 51 -14.00 -8.45 -12.01
C LEU A 51 -14.51 -8.46 -13.46
N ASP A 52 -15.66 -9.08 -13.72
CA ASP A 52 -16.24 -9.14 -15.07
C ASP A 52 -16.59 -7.73 -15.60
N ARG A 53 -17.10 -6.85 -14.74
CA ARG A 53 -17.31 -5.44 -15.10
C ARG A 53 -16.02 -4.67 -15.34
N LEU A 54 -14.95 -4.99 -14.61
CA LEU A 54 -13.65 -4.39 -14.85
C LEU A 54 -13.08 -4.83 -16.20
N GLU A 55 -13.25 -6.11 -16.57
CA GLU A 55 -12.89 -6.63 -17.89
C GLU A 55 -13.68 -5.93 -19.01
N GLU A 56 -14.99 -5.75 -18.82
CA GLU A 56 -15.82 -5.00 -19.76
C GLU A 56 -15.37 -3.54 -19.90
N ALA A 57 -15.08 -2.87 -18.79
CA ALA A 57 -14.60 -1.48 -18.81
C ALA A 57 -13.25 -1.33 -19.54
N VAL A 58 -12.34 -2.29 -19.37
CA VAL A 58 -11.09 -2.35 -20.14
C VAL A 58 -11.37 -2.49 -21.63
N ALA A 59 -12.26 -3.41 -22.02
CA ALA A 59 -12.62 -3.61 -23.42
C ALA A 59 -13.26 -2.36 -24.04
N VAL A 60 -14.05 -1.60 -23.28
CA VAL A 60 -14.59 -0.31 -23.72
C VAL A 60 -13.47 0.70 -23.93
N ALA A 61 -12.55 0.85 -22.96
CA ALA A 61 -11.42 1.76 -23.09
C ALA A 61 -10.53 1.45 -24.32
N GLU A 62 -10.31 0.16 -24.62
CA GLU A 62 -9.58 -0.27 -25.81
C GLU A 62 -10.31 0.14 -27.10
N ARG A 63 -11.63 -0.02 -27.17
CA ARG A 63 -12.44 0.39 -28.33
C ARG A 63 -12.48 1.90 -28.52
N ASP A 64 -12.47 2.65 -27.41
CA ASP A 64 -12.45 4.11 -27.41
C ASP A 64 -11.05 4.68 -27.70
N GLY A 65 -10.03 3.83 -27.78
CA GLY A 65 -8.63 4.22 -28.04
C GLY A 65 -7.91 4.81 -26.83
N ASP A 66 -8.49 4.73 -25.62
CA ASP A 66 -7.82 5.14 -24.38
C ASP A 66 -6.88 4.03 -23.88
N ALA A 67 -5.71 3.96 -24.52
CA ALA A 67 -4.68 2.99 -24.20
C ALA A 67 -4.18 3.08 -22.74
N ALA A 68 -4.19 4.29 -22.14
CA ALA A 68 -3.71 4.48 -20.77
C ALA A 68 -4.70 3.94 -19.75
N ALA A 69 -6.01 4.12 -19.97
CA ALA A 69 -7.04 3.50 -19.15
C ALA A 69 -7.07 1.98 -19.31
N ALA A 70 -6.99 1.49 -20.56
CA ALA A 70 -6.94 0.06 -20.84
C ALA A 70 -5.76 -0.61 -20.13
N GLU A 71 -4.56 -0.05 -20.23
CA GLU A 71 -3.36 -0.59 -19.60
C GLU A 71 -3.49 -0.65 -18.07
N ARG A 72 -3.95 0.44 -17.44
CA ARG A 72 -4.18 0.46 -15.99
C ARG A 72 -5.20 -0.59 -15.55
N GLY A 73 -6.27 -0.79 -16.32
CA GLY A 73 -7.28 -1.79 -15.99
C GLY A 73 -6.76 -3.23 -16.17
N ARG A 74 -5.95 -3.50 -17.20
CA ARG A 74 -5.27 -4.80 -17.35
C ARG A 74 -4.30 -5.08 -16.21
N ALA A 75 -3.52 -4.09 -15.80
CA ALA A 75 -2.65 -4.21 -14.64
C ALA A 75 -3.44 -4.53 -13.36
N ALA A 76 -4.59 -3.86 -13.15
CA ALA A 76 -5.47 -4.15 -12.03
C ALA A 76 -6.03 -5.58 -12.08
N LEU A 77 -6.48 -6.07 -13.24
CA LEU A 77 -6.94 -7.45 -13.41
C LEU A 77 -5.84 -8.46 -13.08
N SER A 78 -4.62 -8.21 -13.55
CA SER A 78 -3.46 -9.05 -13.25
C SER A 78 -3.20 -9.12 -11.74
N ALA A 79 -3.25 -7.98 -11.04
CA ALA A 79 -3.09 -7.93 -9.59
C ALA A 79 -4.17 -8.73 -8.85
N TYR A 80 -5.46 -8.57 -9.22
CA TYR A 80 -6.55 -9.35 -8.61
C TYR A 80 -6.42 -10.85 -8.83
N ARG A 81 -5.97 -11.28 -10.03
CA ARG A 81 -5.68 -12.70 -10.31
C ARG A 81 -4.54 -13.21 -9.44
N GLY A 82 -3.46 -12.45 -9.31
CA GLY A 82 -2.35 -12.75 -8.40
C GLY A 82 -2.79 -12.88 -6.94
N PHE A 83 -3.68 -12.00 -6.46
CA PHE A 83 -4.24 -12.12 -5.11
C PHE A 83 -5.06 -13.40 -4.92
N ARG A 84 -5.86 -13.78 -5.92
CA ARG A 84 -6.64 -15.02 -5.88
C ARG A 84 -5.75 -16.26 -5.86
N GLU A 85 -4.69 -16.25 -6.65
CA GLU A 85 -3.68 -17.32 -6.65
C GLU A 85 -2.96 -17.42 -5.31
N ALA A 86 -2.53 -16.30 -4.73
CA ALA A 86 -1.89 -16.27 -3.42
C ALA A 86 -2.83 -16.80 -2.32
N ALA A 87 -4.11 -16.42 -2.36
CA ALA A 87 -5.12 -16.92 -1.42
C ALA A 87 -5.38 -18.43 -1.58
N ALA A 88 -5.34 -18.96 -2.80
CA ALA A 88 -5.51 -20.39 -3.07
C ALA A 88 -4.25 -21.22 -2.75
N GLY A 89 -3.05 -20.65 -2.91
CA GLY A 89 -1.77 -21.31 -2.69
C GLY A 89 -1.27 -21.32 -1.25
N GLY A 90 -1.84 -20.49 -0.37
CA GLY A 90 -1.43 -20.35 1.04
C GLY A 90 -1.99 -21.41 2.00
N GLY A 91 -2.72 -22.42 1.51
CA GLY A 91 -3.34 -23.49 2.30
C GLY A 91 -2.47 -24.74 2.51
N ARG A 92 -1.13 -24.63 2.52
CA ARG A 92 -0.21 -25.75 2.76
C ARG A 92 0.59 -25.54 4.04
#